data_AF-A0A1L7CPE5-F1
#
_entry.id   AF-A0A1L7CPE5-F1
#
_cell.length_a   1.000
_cell.length_b   1.000
_cell.length_c   1.000
_cell.angle_alpha   90.00
_cell.angle_beta   90.00
_cell.angle_gamma   90.00
#
_symmetry.space_group_name_H-M   'P 1'
#
loop_
_entity.id
_entity.type
_entity.pdbx_description
1 polymer ?
#
loop_
_entity_poly.entity_id
_entity_poly.type
_entity_poly.pdbx_seq_one_letter_code
_entity_poly.pdbx_strand_id
1 'polypeptide(L)'
;MQRVAIVGEGPAALSTAERLICAGMCVDLISRYPAPFGFLRRFSGLCSAGTVPRLRLIGNVRVGDAPDDDISPSEIHRLAARQDRALVLLELAARGVAFTTWEGLCHPVSELTDWTALTARAKLAPVCF
;
A
#
# COMPACT_ATOMS: atom_id res chain seq x y z
N MET A 1 12.08 9.49 -8.97
CA MET A 1 11.04 8.46 -9.21
C MET A 1 9.83 8.87 -8.39
N GLN A 2 8.69 9.12 -9.03
CA GLN A 2 7.52 9.69 -8.37
C GLN A 2 6.84 8.64 -7.47
N ARG A 3 6.55 9.01 -6.22
CA ARG A 3 5.82 8.18 -5.25
C ARG A 3 4.41 8.71 -5.04
N VAL A 4 3.44 7.80 -5.08
CA VAL A 4 2.00 8.07 -4.93
C VAL A 4 1.47 7.27 -3.75
N ALA A 5 0.68 7.90 -2.89
CA ALA A 5 -0.04 7.21 -1.82
C ALA A 5 -1.47 6.87 -2.28
N ILE A 6 -1.90 5.65 -2.00
CA ILE A 6 -3.26 5.16 -2.23
C ILE A 6 -3.83 4.72 -0.89
N VAL A 7 -5.03 5.20 -0.58
CA VAL A 7 -5.76 4.83 0.64
C VAL A 7 -6.71 3.67 0.32
N GLY A 8 -6.59 2.60 1.09
CA GLY A 8 -7.37 1.37 0.98
C GLY A 8 -6.67 0.26 0.20
N GLU A 9 -7.21 -0.95 0.36
CA GLU A 9 -6.64 -2.20 -0.16
C GLU A 9 -7.64 -3.02 -1.00
N GLY A 10 -8.74 -2.40 -1.42
CA GLY A 10 -9.76 -3.03 -2.27
C GLY A 10 -9.32 -3.21 -3.73
N PRO A 11 -10.12 -3.89 -4.56
CA PRO A 11 -9.81 -4.17 -5.96
C PRO A 11 -9.41 -2.93 -6.78
N ALA A 12 -10.13 -1.82 -6.58
CA ALA A 12 -9.85 -0.56 -7.27
C ALA A 12 -8.49 0.03 -6.88
N ALA A 13 -8.13 -0.02 -5.59
CA ALA A 13 -6.85 0.45 -5.09
C ALA A 13 -5.70 -0.40 -5.64
N LEU A 14 -5.85 -1.72 -5.64
CA LEU A 14 -4.83 -2.65 -6.15
C LEU A 14 -4.65 -2.54 -7.67
N SER A 15 -5.75 -2.40 -8.43
CA SER A 15 -5.68 -2.16 -9.88
C SER A 15 -5.00 -0.83 -10.20
N THR A 16 -5.29 0.22 -9.42
CA THR A 16 -4.63 1.52 -9.56
C THR A 16 -3.15 1.42 -9.24
N ALA A 17 -2.79 0.74 -8.14
CA ALA A 17 -1.40 0.52 -7.77
C ALA A 17 -0.61 -0.17 -8.89
N GLU A 18 -1.15 -1.28 -9.42
CA GLU A 18 -0.50 -2.05 -10.49
C GLU A 18 -0.28 -1.20 -11.74
N ARG A 19 -1.28 -0.41 -12.17
CA ARG A 19 -1.15 0.49 -13.33
C ARG A 19 -0.10 1.58 -13.12
N LEU A 20 -0.03 2.18 -11.93
CA LEU A 20 0.98 3.20 -11.61
C LEU A 20 2.39 2.60 -11.58
N ILE A 21 2.53 1.39 -11.03
CA ILE A 21 3.80 0.65 -11.00
C ILE A 21 4.26 0.31 -12.43
N CYS A 22 3.35 -0.15 -13.31
CA CYS A 22 3.63 -0.36 -14.73
C CYS A 22 4.07 0.94 -15.43
N ALA A 23 3.50 2.08 -15.05
CA ALA A 23 3.89 3.40 -15.54
C ALA A 23 5.22 3.91 -14.96
N GLY A 24 5.92 3.11 -14.14
CA GLY A 24 7.24 3.44 -13.60
C GLY A 24 7.22 4.16 -12.25
N MET A 25 6.05 4.32 -11.62
CA MET A 25 5.92 4.99 -10.32
C MET A 25 6.17 4.03 -9.14
N CYS A 26 6.38 4.62 -7.96
CA CYS A 26 6.32 3.92 -6.68
C CYS A 26 4.98 4.18 -6.00
N VAL A 27 4.46 3.19 -5.30
CA VAL A 27 3.16 3.26 -4.64
C VAL A 27 3.32 2.91 -3.15
N ASP A 28 2.74 3.75 -2.30
CA ASP A 28 2.44 3.44 -0.91
C ASP A 28 0.95 3.09 -0.81
N LEU A 29 0.62 1.86 -0.43
CA LEU A 29 -0.74 1.41 -0.16
C LEU A 29 -0.97 1.51 1.35
N ILE A 30 -1.91 2.35 1.78
CA ILE A 30 -2.22 2.57 3.20
C ILE A 30 -3.52 1.86 3.53
N SER A 31 -3.50 0.96 4.51
CA SER A 31 -4.62 0.09 4.87
C SER A 31 -4.96 0.19 6.35
N ARG A 32 -6.26 0.15 6.65
CA ARG A 32 -6.76 0.03 8.03
C ARG A 32 -6.47 -1.35 8.65
N TYR A 33 -6.18 -2.36 7.83
CA TYR A 33 -5.88 -3.71 8.31
C TYR A 33 -4.35 -3.92 8.38
N PRO A 34 -3.84 -4.71 9.34
CA PRO A 34 -2.41 -4.97 9.48
C PRO A 34 -1.79 -5.64 8.24
N ALA A 35 -2.57 -6.38 7.47
CA ALA A 35 -2.16 -6.92 6.18
C ALA A 35 -3.37 -7.00 5.24
N PRO A 36 -3.23 -6.65 3.96
CA PRO A 36 -4.28 -6.84 2.96
C PRO A 36 -4.49 -8.34 2.72
N PHE A 37 -5.69 -8.72 2.27
CA PHE A 37 -6.13 -10.11 2.08
C PHE A 37 -5.23 -10.91 1.13
N GLY A 38 -4.18 -11.58 1.63
CA GLY A 38 -3.46 -12.66 0.92
C GLY A 38 -2.86 -12.34 -0.46
N PHE A 39 -2.94 -11.09 -0.93
CA PHE A 39 -2.53 -10.67 -2.28
C PHE A 39 -1.01 -10.52 -2.42
N LEU A 40 -0.29 -10.80 -1.33
CA LEU A 40 1.17 -10.76 -1.27
C LEU A 40 1.80 -11.65 -2.33
N ARG A 41 1.19 -12.73 -2.84
CA ARG A 41 1.83 -13.55 -3.89
C ARG A 41 2.13 -12.78 -5.20
N ARG A 42 1.28 -11.82 -5.59
CA ARG A 42 1.50 -11.05 -6.84
C ARG A 42 2.55 -9.95 -6.63
N PHE A 43 2.61 -9.42 -5.42
CA PHE A 43 3.51 -8.35 -5.07
C PHE A 43 4.81 -8.86 -4.42
N SER A 44 4.85 -10.13 -4.04
CA SER A 44 5.97 -10.78 -3.37
C SER A 44 7.16 -10.82 -4.30
N GLY A 45 8.29 -10.44 -3.76
CA GLY A 45 9.57 -10.52 -4.41
C GLY A 45 10.56 -9.85 -3.49
N LEU A 46 11.52 -10.64 -2.99
CA LEU A 46 12.63 -10.07 -2.24
C LEU A 46 13.39 -9.17 -3.21
N CYS A 47 13.49 -7.91 -2.81
CA CYS A 47 14.34 -6.94 -3.46
C CYS A 47 15.79 -7.33 -3.20
N SER A 48 16.57 -7.59 -4.25
CA SER A 48 18.01 -7.74 -4.11
C SER A 48 18.62 -6.42 -3.64
N ALA A 49 19.77 -6.48 -2.99
CA ALA A 49 20.48 -5.29 -2.51
C ALA A 49 20.67 -4.29 -3.67
N GLY A 50 20.22 -3.04 -3.47
CA GLY A 50 20.29 -1.97 -4.46
C GLY A 50 19.05 -1.81 -5.36
N THR A 51 18.03 -2.67 -5.24
CA THR A 51 16.75 -2.47 -5.96
C THR A 51 15.80 -1.57 -5.17
N VAL A 52 15.06 -0.72 -5.89
CA VAL A 52 14.10 0.21 -5.27
C VAL A 52 12.72 -0.48 -5.21
N PRO A 53 12.14 -0.67 -4.02
CA PRO A 53 10.80 -1.24 -3.88
C PRO A 53 9.76 -0.30 -4.48
N ARG A 54 9.03 -0.81 -5.47
CA ARG A 54 7.97 -0.06 -6.17
C ARG A 54 6.65 -0.09 -5.42
N LEU A 55 6.43 -1.09 -4.59
CA LEU A 55 5.27 -1.15 -3.71
C LEU A 55 5.71 -1.19 -2.26
N ARG A 56 5.07 -0.36 -1.45
CA ARG A 56 5.14 -0.42 0.00
C ARG A 56 3.72 -0.46 0.57
N LEU A 57 3.50 -1.36 1.50
CA LEU A 57 2.29 -1.44 2.28
C LEU A 57 2.52 -0.80 3.65
N ILE A 58 1.58 0.04 4.09
CA ILE A 58 1.51 0.60 5.43
C ILE A 58 0.16 0.15 6.01
N GLY A 59 0.17 -0.87 6.86
CA GLY A 59 -1.03 -1.47 7.44
C GLY A 59 -1.31 -0.99 8.86
N ASN A 60 -2.52 -1.28 9.33
CA ASN A 60 -3.04 -0.86 10.64
C ASN A 60 -3.10 0.68 10.81
N VAL A 61 -3.41 1.42 9.73
CA VAL A 61 -3.53 2.87 9.74
C VAL A 61 -4.91 3.29 9.26
N ARG A 62 -5.65 4.00 10.10
CA ARG A 62 -6.94 4.60 9.78
C ARG A 62 -6.70 5.96 9.16
N VAL A 63 -7.17 6.12 7.92
CA VAL A 63 -7.06 7.37 7.19
C VAL A 63 -8.43 8.01 7.08
N GLY A 64 -8.53 9.24 7.56
CA GLY A 64 -9.75 10.03 7.51
C GLY A 64 -9.63 11.32 8.30
N ASP A 65 -10.72 12.07 8.37
CA ASP A 65 -10.77 13.37 9.05
C ASP A 65 -11.53 13.29 10.40
N ALA A 66 -11.89 12.08 10.85
CA ALA A 66 -12.56 11.90 12.13
C ALA A 66 -11.56 11.95 13.30
N PRO A 67 -12.02 12.26 14.54
CA PRO A 67 -11.14 12.35 15.71
C PRO A 67 -10.37 11.06 16.05
N ASP A 68 -10.92 9.90 15.68
CA ASP A 68 -10.33 8.58 15.95
C ASP A 68 -9.48 8.05 14.78
N ASP A 69 -9.28 8.85 13.72
CA ASP A 69 -8.41 8.51 12.60
C ASP A 69 -6.96 8.90 12.90
N ASP A 70 -6.02 8.10 12.39
CA ASP A 70 -4.59 8.24 12.71
C ASP A 70 -3.94 9.39 11.91
N ILE A 71 -4.38 9.60 10.68
CA ILE A 71 -3.84 10.61 9.74
C ILE A 71 -4.87 10.98 8.66
N SER A 72 -4.91 12.26 8.28
CA SER A 72 -5.82 12.73 7.23
C SER A 72 -5.27 12.53 5.80
N PRO A 73 -6.15 12.44 4.78
CA PRO A 73 -5.73 12.43 3.38
C PRO A 73 -4.89 13.66 2.99
N SER A 74 -5.23 14.83 3.53
CA SER A 74 -4.53 16.09 3.28
C SER A 74 -3.10 16.08 3.83
N GLU A 75 -2.89 15.46 4.99
CA GLU A 75 -1.56 15.28 5.58
C GLU A 75 -0.73 14.27 4.78
N ILE A 76 -1.31 13.12 4.43
CA ILE A 76 -0.63 12.14 3.55
C ILE A 76 -0.19 12.81 2.26
N HIS A 77 -1.07 13.59 1.62
CA HIS A 77 -0.73 14.31 0.39
C HIS A 77 0.47 15.25 0.60
N ARG A 78 0.46 16.05 1.68
CA ARG A 78 1.55 16.98 2.02
C ARG A 78 2.87 16.26 2.29
N LEU A 79 2.84 15.14 2.99
CA LEU A 79 4.03 14.33 3.29
C LEU A 79 4.55 13.64 2.02
N ALA A 80 3.67 13.04 1.22
CA ALA A 80 4.01 12.38 -0.03
C ALA A 80 4.55 13.35 -1.09
N ALA A 81 4.07 14.60 -1.12
CA ALA A 81 4.57 15.64 -2.03
C ALA A 81 6.08 15.94 -1.84
N ARG A 82 6.63 15.67 -0.65
CA ARG A 82 8.07 15.82 -0.38
C ARG A 82 8.93 14.68 -0.96
N GLN A 83 8.30 13.62 -1.48
CA GLN A 83 8.94 12.47 -2.12
C GLN A 83 9.94 11.72 -1.21
N ASP A 84 9.83 11.92 0.10
CA ASP A 84 10.58 11.17 1.11
C ASP A 84 9.69 10.07 1.70
N ARG A 85 10.13 8.83 1.53
CA ARG A 85 9.43 7.63 1.99
C ARG A 85 9.36 7.54 3.52
N ALA A 86 10.26 8.15 4.27
CA ALA A 86 10.28 8.02 5.72
C ALA A 86 9.16 8.85 6.40
N LEU A 87 8.74 9.95 5.79
CA LEU A 87 7.93 10.97 6.46
C LEU A 87 6.58 10.48 6.98
N VAL A 88 5.85 9.68 6.20
CA VAL A 88 4.57 9.11 6.66
C VAL A 88 4.79 8.19 7.86
N LEU A 89 5.83 7.36 7.84
CA LEU A 89 6.12 6.44 8.94
C LEU A 89 6.59 7.18 10.20
N LEU A 90 7.40 8.23 10.01
CA LEU A 90 7.87 9.08 11.11
C LEU A 90 6.70 9.84 11.76
N GLU A 91 5.76 10.35 10.97
CA GLU A 91 4.57 11.02 11.49
C GLU A 91 3.70 10.05 12.31
N LEU A 92 3.45 8.85 11.79
CA LEU A 92 2.70 7.81 12.51
C LEU A 92 3.41 7.41 13.82
N ALA A 93 4.72 7.22 13.78
CA ALA A 93 5.51 6.89 14.96
C ALA A 93 5.50 8.02 16.00
N ALA A 94 5.60 9.29 15.57
CA ALA A 94 5.54 10.46 16.44
C ALA A 94 4.19 10.59 17.17
N ARG A 95 3.11 10.11 16.54
CA ARG A 95 1.76 10.04 17.12
C ARG A 95 1.54 8.82 18.02
N GLY A 96 2.50 7.91 18.11
CA GLY A 96 2.34 6.65 18.84
C GLY A 96 1.42 5.64 18.15
N VAL A 97 1.17 5.79 16.85
CA VAL A 97 0.32 4.88 16.07
C VAL A 97 1.12 3.62 15.74
N ALA A 98 0.63 2.47 16.19
CA ALA A 98 1.20 1.18 15.81
C ALA A 98 0.84 0.86 14.36
N PHE A 99 1.84 0.62 13.51
CA PHE A 99 1.63 0.26 12.11
C PHE A 99 2.45 -0.98 11.74
N THR A 100 2.03 -1.65 10.67
CA THR A 100 2.82 -2.69 10.00
C THR A 100 3.35 -2.14 8.69
N THR A 101 4.52 -2.61 8.26
CA THR A 101 5.08 -2.22 6.96
C THR A 101 5.67 -3.42 6.24
N TRP A 102 5.50 -3.43 4.92
CA TRP A 102 6.08 -4.44 4.04
C TRP A 102 6.41 -3.80 2.71
N GLU A 103 7.49 -4.28 2.07
CA GLU A 103 7.96 -3.75 0.79
C GLU A 103 8.22 -4.90 -0.17
N GLY A 104 8.01 -4.63 -1.46
CA GLY A 104 8.31 -5.60 -2.49
C GLY A 104 8.22 -5.01 -3.89
N LEU A 105 8.05 -5.90 -4.85
CA LEU A 105 7.81 -5.53 -6.24
C LEU A 105 8.98 -4.74 -6.88
N CYS A 106 10.19 -5.30 -6.74
CA CYS A 106 11.40 -4.67 -7.27
C CYS A 106 11.63 -4.86 -8.78
N HIS A 107 10.83 -5.71 -9.42
CA HIS A 107 10.82 -5.90 -10.86
C HIS A 107 9.57 -5.26 -11.46
N PRO A 108 9.63 -4.73 -12.70
CA PRO A 108 8.46 -4.19 -13.36
C PRO A 108 7.38 -5.27 -13.55
N VAL A 109 6.12 -4.88 -13.37
CA VAL A 109 4.96 -5.72 -13.70
C VAL A 109 4.69 -5.58 -15.19
N SER A 110 4.61 -6.69 -15.91
CA SER A 110 4.29 -6.70 -17.34
C SER A 110 2.82 -7.02 -17.64
N GLU A 111 2.13 -7.66 -16.70
CA GLU A 111 0.76 -8.16 -16.89
C GLU A 111 -0.18 -7.60 -15.82
N LEU A 112 -1.27 -6.98 -16.25
CA LEU A 112 -2.32 -6.47 -15.36
C LEU A 112 -3.24 -7.60 -14.89
N THR A 113 -3.63 -7.52 -13.63
CA THR A 113 -4.47 -8.49 -12.95
C THR A 113 -5.92 -7.98 -12.88
N ASP A 114 -6.90 -8.84 -13.16
CA ASP A 114 -8.30 -8.56 -12.82
C ASP A 114 -8.53 -8.73 -11.31
N TRP A 115 -8.26 -7.64 -10.57
CA TRP A 115 -8.38 -7.61 -9.12
C TRP A 115 -9.82 -7.79 -8.61
N THR A 116 -10.82 -7.46 -9.42
CA THR A 116 -12.23 -7.66 -9.07
C THR A 116 -12.55 -9.15 -9.08
N ALA A 117 -12.24 -9.84 -10.17
CA ALA A 117 -12.46 -11.29 -10.28
C ALA A 117 -11.62 -12.07 -9.26
N LEU A 118 -10.37 -11.68 -9.05
CA LEU A 118 -9.47 -12.34 -8.08
C LEU A 118 -9.99 -12.17 -6.65
N THR A 119 -10.40 -10.96 -6.27
CA THR A 119 -10.96 -10.72 -4.93
C THR A 119 -12.27 -11.46 -4.70
N ALA A 120 -13.15 -11.51 -5.72
CA ALA A 120 -14.39 -12.28 -5.64
C ALA A 120 -14.11 -13.77 -5.39
N ARG A 121 -13.12 -14.35 -6.09
CA ARG A 121 -12.70 -15.75 -5.90
C ARG A 121 -12.04 -16.00 -4.54
N ALA A 122 -11.19 -15.08 -4.09
CA ALA A 122 -10.47 -15.20 -2.82
C ALA A 122 -11.41 -15.19 -1.60
N LYS A 123 -12.54 -14.49 -1.70
CA LYS A 123 -13.58 -14.42 -0.67
C LYS A 123 -14.46 -15.66 -0.57
N LEU A 124 -14.31 -16.66 -1.47
CA LEU A 124 -15.12 -17.88 -1.44
C LEU A 124 -14.61 -18.91 -0.41
N ALA A 125 -13.39 -18.77 0.08
CA ALA A 125 -12.92 -19.56 1.22
C ALA A 125 -13.48 -18.96 2.52
N PRO A 126 -14.21 -19.73 3.35
CA PRO A 126 -14.59 -19.24 4.67
C PRO A 126 -13.33 -19.05 5.51
N VAL A 127 -13.03 -17.81 5.85
CA VAL A 127 -11.96 -17.45 6.79
C VAL A 127 -12.61 -17.33 8.16
N CYS A 128 -12.32 -18.28 9.04
CA CYS A 128 -12.75 -18.24 10.44
C CYS A 128 -11.71 -17.46 11.24
N PHE A 129 -12.18 -16.57 12.12
CA PHE A 129 -11.37 -15.86 13.11
C PHE A 129 -11.59 -16.46 14.49
#